data_AF-A0A2V8HT39-F1
#
_entry.id   AF-A0A2V8HT39-F1
#
_cell.length_a   1.000
_cell.length_b   1.000
_cell.length_c   1.000
_cell.angle_alpha   90.00
_cell.angle_beta   90.00
_cell.angle_gamma   90.00
#
_symmetry.space_group_name_H-M   'P 1'
#
loop_
_entity.id
_entity.type
_entity.pdbx_description
1 polymer ?
#
loop_
_entity_poly.entity_id
_entity_poly.type
_entity_poly.pdbx_seq_one_letter_code
_entity_poly.pdbx_strand_id
1 'polypeptide(L)'
;MCCGTKRLTEIQCPDTCRYLTSAREHPAAIVKRQQEHDVAILLPTLHGLTERQYQLFFLFQSLIARHTPEGFARLVDDDVAEAAATMASTLETAARGVIYEHAAQSLPAQRLANEMKTMLAEIRRQGATVYDREAAIVLRAIEKGARETRKTEPGDTAYLTVMARLLQRNQGPAQPAPAERPSLIIP
;
A
#
# COMPACT_ATOMS: atom_id res chain seq x y z
N MET A 1 -22.22 22.50 15.13
CA MET A 1 -22.18 22.60 13.65
C MET A 1 -20.98 21.78 13.17
N CYS A 2 -21.16 20.82 12.24
CA CYS A 2 -20.07 19.92 11.83
C CYS A 2 -19.50 20.37 10.48
N CYS A 3 -18.23 20.77 10.43
CA CYS A 3 -17.55 21.16 9.18
C CYS A 3 -17.09 19.92 8.41
N GLY A 4 -17.49 19.81 7.14
CA GLY A 4 -17.16 18.67 6.26
C GLY A 4 -15.65 18.38 6.14
N THR A 5 -14.80 19.40 6.26
CA THR A 5 -13.33 19.24 6.25
C THR A 5 -12.80 18.30 7.32
N LYS A 6 -13.32 18.37 8.56
CA LYS A 6 -12.90 17.46 9.64
C LYS A 6 -13.33 16.01 9.36
N ARG A 7 -14.38 15.80 8.55
CA ARG A 7 -14.84 14.46 8.16
C ARG A 7 -13.95 13.78 7.10
N LEU A 8 -13.09 14.54 6.40
CA LEU A 8 -12.14 13.99 5.43
C LEU A 8 -10.87 13.42 6.08
N THR A 9 -10.51 13.91 7.27
CA THR A 9 -9.19 13.64 7.88
C THR A 9 -9.24 13.17 9.32
N GLU A 10 -10.25 13.57 10.11
CA GLU A 10 -10.27 13.36 11.57
C GLU A 10 -11.42 12.46 12.06
N ILE A 11 -12.56 12.40 11.33
CA ILE A 11 -13.78 11.71 11.79
C ILE A 11 -14.08 10.52 10.89
N GLN A 12 -14.17 9.32 11.46
CA GLN A 12 -14.73 8.14 10.78
C GLN A 12 -16.23 8.35 10.53
N CYS A 13 -16.58 8.84 9.35
CA CYS A 13 -17.96 8.99 8.89
C CYS A 13 -18.35 7.84 7.96
N PRO A 14 -19.58 7.32 8.03
CA PRO A 14 -20.09 6.39 7.03
C PRO A 14 -20.17 7.07 5.66
N ASP A 15 -19.98 6.33 4.56
CA ASP A 15 -19.93 6.89 3.20
C ASP A 15 -21.25 7.52 2.72
N THR A 16 -22.39 7.16 3.32
CA THR A 16 -23.71 7.77 3.07
C THR A 16 -23.86 9.18 3.68
N CYS A 17 -22.83 9.65 4.39
CA CYS A 17 -22.81 10.96 5.01
C CYS A 17 -22.82 12.09 3.96
N ARG A 18 -23.95 12.79 3.82
CA ARG A 18 -24.10 13.94 2.93
C ARG A 18 -22.98 15.00 3.07
N TYR A 19 -22.51 15.22 4.29
CA TYR A 19 -21.42 16.17 4.56
C TYR A 19 -20.05 15.65 4.12
N LEU A 20 -19.83 14.34 4.09
CA LEU A 20 -18.62 13.71 3.57
C LEU A 20 -18.62 13.76 2.03
N THR A 21 -19.77 13.47 1.40
CA THR A 21 -19.94 13.60 -0.06
C THR A 21 -19.68 15.02 -0.53
N SER A 22 -20.32 16.02 0.09
CA SER A 22 -20.12 17.43 -0.25
C SER A 22 -18.67 17.90 0.01
N ALA A 23 -18.01 17.39 1.04
CA ALA A 23 -16.60 17.69 1.31
C ALA A 23 -15.66 17.05 0.29
N ARG A 24 -15.98 15.87 -0.25
CA ARG A 24 -15.23 15.24 -1.35
C ARG A 24 -15.38 16.03 -2.66
N GLU A 25 -16.57 16.58 -2.93
CA GLU A 25 -16.85 17.42 -4.11
C GLU A 25 -16.18 18.81 -4.03
N HIS A 26 -16.08 19.37 -2.83
CA HIS A 26 -15.48 20.68 -2.57
C HIS A 26 -14.47 20.62 -1.44
N PRO A 27 -13.29 20.00 -1.66
CA PRO A 27 -12.29 19.84 -0.62
C PRO A 27 -11.74 21.20 -0.19
N ALA A 28 -11.45 21.33 1.10
CA ALA A 28 -10.73 22.49 1.62
C ALA A 28 -9.38 22.63 0.90
N ALA A 29 -8.95 23.87 0.66
CA ALA A 29 -7.71 24.14 -0.06
C ALA A 29 -6.48 23.44 0.54
N ILE A 30 -6.45 23.24 1.87
CA ILE A 30 -5.37 22.50 2.56
C ILE A 30 -5.36 21.02 2.15
N VAL A 31 -6.54 20.38 2.09
CA VAL A 31 -6.69 18.98 1.67
C VAL A 31 -6.31 18.83 0.20
N LYS A 32 -6.73 19.77 -0.66
CA LYS A 32 -6.38 19.78 -2.07
C LYS A 32 -4.86 19.91 -2.30
N ARG A 33 -4.19 20.83 -1.60
CA ARG A 33 -2.72 20.97 -1.68
C ARG A 33 -1.99 19.72 -1.22
N GLN A 34 -2.46 19.07 -0.15
CA GLN A 34 -1.89 17.81 0.30
C GLN A 34 -2.08 16.70 -0.74
N GLN A 35 -3.25 16.63 -1.39
CA GLN A 35 -3.50 15.68 -2.48
C GLN A 35 -2.54 15.89 -3.66
N GLU A 36 -2.41 17.13 -4.12
CA GLU A 36 -1.50 17.51 -5.21
C GLU A 36 -0.05 17.13 -4.86
N HIS A 37 0.35 17.35 -3.61
CA HIS A 37 1.66 16.98 -3.10
C HIS A 37 1.88 15.46 -3.05
N ASP A 38 0.93 14.70 -2.48
CA ASP A 38 0.99 13.24 -2.41
C ASP A 38 1.12 12.61 -3.80
N VAL A 39 0.35 13.13 -4.77
CA VAL A 39 0.42 12.70 -6.16
C VAL A 39 1.77 13.05 -6.77
N ALA A 40 2.27 14.28 -6.56
CA ALA A 40 3.55 14.72 -7.10
C ALA A 40 4.73 13.86 -6.61
N ILE A 41 4.70 13.39 -5.35
CA ILE A 41 5.71 12.48 -4.79
C ILE A 41 5.68 11.12 -5.50
N LEU A 42 4.50 10.55 -5.75
CA LEU A 42 4.39 9.19 -6.28
C LEU A 42 4.47 9.08 -7.80
N LEU A 43 4.05 10.11 -8.53
CA LEU A 43 3.97 10.07 -9.99
C LEU A 43 5.28 9.61 -10.67
N PRO A 44 6.47 10.04 -10.20
CA PRO A 44 7.75 9.54 -10.72
C PRO A 44 8.02 8.05 -10.46
N THR A 45 7.46 7.48 -9.39
CA THR A 45 7.57 6.05 -9.05
C THR A 45 6.69 5.19 -9.95
N LEU A 46 5.52 5.72 -10.27
CA LEU A 46 4.50 5.09 -11.09
C LEU A 46 4.83 5.17 -12.60
N HIS A 47 5.57 6.19 -13.01
CA HIS A 47 5.90 6.42 -14.40
C HIS A 47 6.61 5.22 -15.05
N GLY A 48 6.07 4.76 -16.19
CA GLY A 48 6.62 3.65 -16.97
C GLY A 48 6.10 2.26 -16.57
N LEU A 49 5.25 2.16 -15.55
CA LEU A 49 4.58 0.90 -15.23
C LEU A 49 3.41 0.63 -16.20
N THR A 50 3.25 -0.63 -16.60
CA THR A 50 2.08 -1.12 -17.33
C THR A 50 0.88 -1.27 -16.41
N GLU A 51 -0.33 -1.46 -16.95
CA GLU A 51 -1.55 -1.67 -16.17
C GLU A 51 -1.43 -2.84 -15.18
N ARG A 52 -0.91 -3.98 -15.63
CA ARG A 52 -0.67 -5.14 -14.75
C ARG A 52 0.33 -4.84 -13.64
N GLN A 53 1.38 -4.09 -13.96
CA GLN A 53 2.37 -3.66 -12.97
C GLN A 53 1.77 -2.67 -11.96
N TYR A 54 0.83 -1.80 -12.37
CA TYR A 54 0.08 -0.96 -11.43
C TYR A 54 -0.77 -1.77 -10.47
N GLN A 55 -1.50 -2.77 -10.97
CA GLN A 55 -2.30 -3.66 -10.13
C GLN A 55 -1.42 -4.37 -9.09
N LEU A 56 -0.29 -4.92 -9.54
CA LEU A 56 0.66 -5.59 -8.65
C LEU A 56 1.32 -4.60 -7.67
N PHE A 57 1.63 -3.37 -8.10
CA PHE A 57 2.14 -2.31 -7.23
C PHE A 57 1.16 -2.05 -6.10
N PHE A 58 -0.10 -1.73 -6.40
CA PHE A 58 -1.11 -1.47 -5.36
C PHE A 58 -1.39 -2.68 -4.48
N LEU A 59 -1.26 -3.90 -5.01
CA LEU A 59 -1.37 -5.12 -4.22
C LEU A 59 -0.25 -5.23 -3.18
N PHE A 60 1.01 -4.99 -3.56
CA PHE A 60 2.11 -4.92 -2.60
C PHE A 60 1.94 -3.78 -1.59
N GLN A 61 1.48 -2.61 -2.04
CA GLN A 61 1.20 -1.50 -1.12
C GLN A 61 0.12 -1.84 -0.10
N SER A 62 -0.92 -2.56 -0.51
CA SER A 62 -1.95 -3.06 0.40
C SER A 62 -1.38 -4.04 1.44
N LEU A 63 -0.31 -4.77 1.10
CA LEU A 63 0.41 -5.65 2.02
C LEU A 63 1.27 -4.86 2.99
N ILE A 64 2.04 -3.91 2.48
CA ILE A 64 2.87 -3.04 3.32
C ILE A 64 2.00 -2.27 4.33
N ALA A 65 0.85 -1.76 3.91
CA ALA A 65 -0.04 -0.98 4.78
C ALA A 65 -0.69 -1.79 5.90
N ARG A 66 -0.90 -3.10 5.71
CA ARG A 66 -1.45 -4.00 6.74
C ARG A 66 -0.36 -4.70 7.56
N HIS A 67 0.89 -4.62 7.13
CA HIS A 67 2.01 -5.27 7.80
C HIS A 67 2.24 -4.62 9.16
N THR A 68 1.98 -5.37 10.23
CA THR A 68 2.32 -4.98 11.60
C THR A 68 3.52 -5.81 12.05
N PRO A 69 4.71 -5.22 12.19
CA PRO A 69 5.86 -5.92 12.73
C PRO A 69 5.55 -6.45 14.13
N GLU A 70 5.98 -7.67 14.45
CA GLU A 70 5.80 -8.20 15.80
C GLU A 70 6.68 -7.45 16.81
N GLY A 71 6.17 -7.30 18.03
CA GLY A 71 6.86 -6.63 19.14
C GLY A 71 6.68 -5.11 19.11
N PHE A 72 7.65 -4.38 19.67
CA PHE A 72 7.66 -2.92 19.69
C PHE A 72 8.35 -2.29 18.48
N ALA A 73 8.65 -3.09 17.45
CA ALA A 73 9.30 -2.61 16.23
C ALA A 73 8.29 -1.85 15.35
N ARG A 74 8.72 -0.72 14.80
CA ARG A 74 7.95 0.05 13.81
C ARG A 74 8.56 -0.17 12.44
N LEU A 75 7.72 -0.38 11.44
CA LEU A 75 8.14 -0.40 10.05
C LEU A 75 8.48 1.03 9.61
N VAL A 76 9.68 1.23 9.07
CA VAL A 76 10.10 2.51 8.48
C VAL A 76 10.32 2.39 6.97
N ASP A 77 10.42 3.53 6.29
CA ASP A 77 10.59 3.60 4.82
C ASP A 77 11.87 2.87 4.37
N ASP A 78 12.92 2.89 5.19
CA ASP A 78 14.17 2.18 4.92
C ASP A 78 13.98 0.65 4.93
N ASP A 79 13.14 0.12 5.83
CA ASP A 79 12.80 -1.31 5.85
C ASP A 79 11.99 -1.72 4.61
N VAL A 80 11.07 -0.86 4.17
CA VAL A 80 10.28 -1.08 2.94
C VAL A 80 11.20 -1.10 1.72
N ALA A 81 12.12 -0.14 1.63
CA ALA A 81 13.09 -0.08 0.56
C ALA A 81 13.99 -1.33 0.54
N GLU A 82 14.47 -1.75 1.71
CA GLU A 82 15.32 -2.94 1.84
C GLU A 82 14.58 -4.24 1.48
N ALA A 83 13.37 -4.43 1.98
CA ALA A 83 12.55 -5.60 1.68
C ALA A 83 12.26 -5.72 0.17
N ALA A 84 11.86 -4.60 -0.44
CA ALA A 84 11.57 -4.55 -1.87
C ALA A 84 12.83 -4.79 -2.72
N ALA A 85 13.98 -4.21 -2.33
CA ALA A 85 15.26 -4.42 -3.01
C ALA A 85 15.72 -5.89 -2.94
N THR A 86 15.57 -6.50 -1.77
CA THR A 86 15.93 -7.92 -1.54
C THR A 86 15.08 -8.83 -2.41
N MET A 87 13.76 -8.63 -2.39
CA MET A 87 12.85 -9.46 -3.16
C MET A 87 13.02 -9.25 -4.67
N ALA A 88 13.24 -8.01 -5.13
CA ALA A 88 13.55 -7.72 -6.52
C ALA A 88 14.82 -8.44 -6.98
N SER A 89 15.88 -8.39 -6.18
CA SER A 89 17.16 -9.04 -6.51
C SER A 89 17.01 -10.57 -6.62
N THR A 90 16.24 -11.19 -5.72
CA THR A 90 15.89 -12.62 -5.77
C THR A 90 15.11 -13.00 -7.03
N LEU A 91 14.13 -12.18 -7.43
CA LEU A 91 13.35 -12.43 -8.65
C LEU A 91 14.16 -12.18 -9.92
N GLU A 92 15.06 -11.20 -9.92
CA GLU A 92 15.98 -10.94 -11.02
C GLU A 92 16.95 -12.11 -11.24
N THR A 93 17.44 -12.72 -10.17
CA THR A 93 18.26 -13.95 -10.27
C THR A 93 17.45 -15.14 -10.74
N ALA A 94 16.23 -15.32 -10.21
CA ALA A 94 15.32 -16.40 -10.62
C ALA A 94 14.94 -16.28 -12.11
N ALA A 95 14.69 -15.06 -12.60
CA ALA A 95 14.39 -14.79 -14.01
C ALA A 95 15.55 -15.13 -14.96
N ARG A 96 16.79 -15.23 -14.45
CA ARG A 96 17.98 -15.67 -15.18
C ARG A 96 18.25 -17.18 -15.04
N GLY A 97 17.36 -17.91 -14.36
CA GLY A 97 17.49 -19.35 -14.12
C GLY A 97 18.38 -19.70 -12.92
N VAL A 98 18.71 -18.72 -12.06
CA VAL A 98 19.56 -18.95 -10.87
C VAL A 98 18.67 -19.05 -9.63
N ILE A 99 18.68 -20.21 -8.98
CA ILE A 99 17.98 -20.44 -7.71
C ILE A 99 18.86 -19.89 -6.58
N TYR A 100 18.74 -18.59 -6.33
CA TYR A 100 19.41 -17.89 -5.25
C TYR A 100 18.43 -16.96 -4.55
N GLU A 101 18.50 -16.90 -3.22
CA GLU A 101 17.66 -16.07 -2.39
C GLU A 101 18.52 -15.08 -1.60
N HIS A 102 18.23 -13.79 -1.77
CA HIS A 102 18.85 -12.73 -1.00
C HIS A 102 18.16 -12.59 0.36
N ALA A 103 18.91 -12.15 1.37
CA ALA A 103 18.37 -11.85 2.69
C ALA A 103 18.55 -10.36 3.01
N ALA A 104 17.49 -9.73 3.50
CA ALA A 104 17.55 -8.39 4.07
C ALA A 104 18.37 -8.40 5.37
N GLN A 105 19.02 -7.30 5.69
CA GLN A 105 19.83 -7.14 6.90
C GLN A 105 18.95 -6.86 8.11
N SER A 106 17.92 -6.02 7.99
CA SER A 106 17.01 -5.72 9.09
C SER A 106 15.95 -6.82 9.28
N LEU A 107 15.63 -7.14 10.54
CA LEU A 107 14.57 -8.11 10.85
C LEU A 107 13.18 -7.66 10.35
N PRO A 108 12.76 -6.38 10.50
CA PRO A 108 11.52 -5.89 9.91
C PRO A 108 11.50 -6.06 8.38
N ALA A 109 12.59 -5.74 7.68
CA ALA A 109 12.68 -5.90 6.24
C ALA A 109 12.63 -7.38 5.80
N GLN A 110 13.30 -8.28 6.54
CA GLN A 110 13.23 -9.73 6.28
C GLN A 110 11.80 -10.26 6.38
N ARG A 111 11.07 -9.86 7.43
CA ARG A 111 9.67 -10.26 7.62
C ARG A 111 8.77 -9.76 6.51
N LEU A 112 8.90 -8.47 6.16
CA LEU A 112 8.15 -7.88 5.07
C LEU A 112 8.45 -8.58 3.73
N ALA A 113 9.72 -8.88 3.44
CA ALA A 113 10.11 -9.61 2.23
C ALA A 113 9.50 -11.03 2.18
N ASN A 114 9.47 -11.73 3.31
CA ASN A 114 8.84 -13.05 3.41
C ASN A 114 7.32 -12.99 3.17
N GLU A 115 6.65 -11.96 3.66
CA GLU A 115 5.23 -11.72 3.38
C GLU A 115 4.99 -11.42 1.89
N MET A 116 5.83 -10.58 1.27
CA MET A 116 5.76 -10.30 -0.18
C MET A 116 5.95 -11.59 -1.00
N LYS A 117 6.91 -12.45 -0.62
CA LYS A 117 7.15 -13.76 -1.23
C LYS A 117 5.91 -14.65 -1.12
N THR A 118 5.32 -14.71 0.08
CA THR A 118 4.12 -15.51 0.35
C THR A 118 2.94 -15.05 -0.49
N MET A 119 2.70 -13.72 -0.55
CA MET A 119 1.69 -13.12 -1.42
C MET A 119 1.88 -13.51 -2.89
N LEU A 120 3.10 -13.41 -3.44
CA LEU A 120 3.37 -13.80 -4.82
C LEU A 120 3.08 -15.29 -5.06
N ALA A 121 3.46 -16.15 -4.13
CA ALA A 121 3.18 -17.59 -4.21
C ALA A 121 1.67 -17.87 -4.20
N GLU A 122 0.90 -17.15 -3.36
CA GLU A 122 -0.56 -17.29 -3.29
C GLU A 122 -1.25 -16.84 -4.59
N ILE A 123 -0.85 -15.71 -5.15
CA ILE A 123 -1.37 -15.20 -6.43
C ILE A 123 -1.14 -16.23 -7.54
N ARG A 124 0.06 -16.81 -7.60
CA ARG A 124 0.41 -17.87 -8.56
C ARG A 124 -0.44 -19.12 -8.35
N ARG A 125 -0.64 -19.53 -7.09
CA ARG A 125 -1.47 -20.69 -6.73
C ARG A 125 -2.94 -20.49 -7.13
N GLN A 126 -3.44 -19.25 -7.10
CA GLN A 126 -4.80 -18.89 -7.55
C GLN A 126 -4.93 -18.85 -9.08
N GLY A 127 -3.88 -19.20 -9.84
CA GLY A 127 -3.91 -19.29 -11.30
C GLY A 127 -3.55 -17.99 -12.02
N ALA A 128 -3.25 -16.91 -11.30
CA ALA A 128 -2.79 -15.68 -11.92
C ALA A 128 -1.32 -15.82 -12.37
N THR A 129 -1.07 -15.49 -13.64
CA THR A 129 0.29 -15.52 -14.21
C THR A 129 1.03 -14.24 -13.85
N VAL A 130 1.97 -14.31 -12.90
CA VAL A 130 2.86 -13.19 -12.53
C VAL A 130 4.31 -13.61 -12.76
N TYR A 131 4.94 -13.02 -13.77
CA TYR A 131 6.33 -13.31 -14.14
C TYR A 131 7.31 -12.70 -13.12
N ASP A 132 8.40 -13.40 -12.83
CA ASP A 132 9.43 -12.91 -11.90
C ASP A 132 9.97 -11.53 -12.33
N ARG A 133 10.21 -11.33 -13.63
CA ARG A 133 10.66 -10.05 -14.18
C ARG A 133 9.65 -8.91 -13.95
N GLU A 134 8.37 -9.20 -14.07
CA GLU A 134 7.29 -8.22 -13.86
C GLU A 134 7.21 -7.82 -12.38
N ALA A 135 7.23 -8.81 -11.49
CA ALA A 135 7.25 -8.56 -10.05
C ALA A 135 8.51 -7.81 -9.61
N ALA A 136 9.68 -8.15 -10.17
CA ALA A 136 10.93 -7.44 -9.90
C ALA A 136 10.85 -5.95 -10.28
N ILE A 137 10.31 -5.62 -11.47
CA ILE A 137 10.13 -4.22 -11.90
C ILE A 137 9.28 -3.45 -10.89
N VAL A 138 8.18 -4.04 -10.43
CA VAL A 138 7.29 -3.41 -9.45
C VAL A 138 8.00 -3.22 -8.11
N LEU A 139 8.72 -4.22 -7.62
CA LEU A 139 9.47 -4.12 -6.36
C LEU A 139 10.60 -3.07 -6.45
N ARG A 140 11.27 -2.94 -7.60
CA ARG A 140 12.22 -1.84 -7.84
C ARG A 140 11.55 -0.47 -7.84
N ALA A 141 10.32 -0.37 -8.34
CA ALA A 141 9.56 0.87 -8.23
C ALA A 141 9.25 1.20 -6.76
N ILE A 142 8.83 0.21 -5.96
CA ILE A 142 8.58 0.40 -4.52
C ILE A 142 9.86 0.84 -3.79
N GLU A 143 10.98 0.15 -4.03
CA GLU A 143 12.29 0.52 -3.50
C GLU A 143 12.61 1.98 -3.82
N LYS A 144 12.55 2.34 -5.11
CA LYS A 144 12.85 3.69 -5.57
C LYS A 144 11.92 4.72 -4.91
N GLY A 145 10.62 4.44 -4.85
CA GLY A 145 9.64 5.34 -4.25
C GLY A 145 9.91 5.61 -2.77
N ALA A 146 10.22 4.57 -1.99
CA ALA A 146 10.58 4.71 -0.58
C ALA A 146 11.88 5.52 -0.41
N ARG A 147 12.92 5.22 -1.18
CA ARG A 147 14.22 5.93 -1.11
C ARG A 147 14.13 7.38 -1.55
N GLU A 148 13.42 7.68 -2.63
CA GLU A 148 13.30 9.06 -3.13
C GLU A 148 12.43 9.90 -2.19
N THR A 149 11.33 9.36 -1.67
CA THR A 149 10.50 10.07 -0.69
C THR A 149 11.30 10.40 0.57
N ARG A 150 12.14 9.47 1.05
CA ARG A 150 13.02 9.68 2.21
C ARG A 150 14.05 10.81 2.01
N LYS A 151 14.43 11.10 0.77
CA LYS A 151 15.36 12.21 0.45
C LYS A 151 14.65 13.57 0.44
N THR A 152 13.38 13.60 0.05
CA THR A 152 12.63 14.85 -0.15
C THR A 152 11.77 15.22 1.05
N GLU A 153 11.28 14.24 1.78
CA GLU A 153 10.35 14.43 2.89
C GLU A 153 11.02 14.21 4.26
N PRO A 154 10.67 15.01 5.27
CA PRO A 154 11.11 14.77 6.64
C PRO A 154 10.35 13.57 7.25
N GLY A 155 11.06 12.79 8.06
CA GLY A 155 10.49 11.65 8.79
C GLY A 155 10.84 10.29 8.18
N ASP A 156 10.92 9.29 9.04
CA ASP A 156 11.31 7.90 8.72
C ASP A 156 10.16 7.08 8.12
N THR A 157 8.96 7.64 8.08
CA THR A 157 7.72 6.98 7.63
C THR A 157 6.93 7.83 6.64
N ALA A 158 7.60 8.75 5.94
CA ALA A 158 6.97 9.68 5.01
C ALA A 158 6.30 8.93 3.85
N TYR A 159 7.00 7.96 3.26
CA TYR A 159 6.48 7.12 2.19
C TYR A 159 5.28 6.30 2.65
N LEU A 160 5.41 5.62 3.79
CA LEU A 160 4.31 4.87 4.41
C LEU A 160 3.08 5.76 4.67
N THR A 161 3.30 7.01 5.12
CA THR A 161 2.20 7.94 5.40
C THR A 161 1.51 8.41 4.11
N VAL A 162 2.27 8.71 3.05
CA VAL A 162 1.72 9.05 1.73
C VAL A 162 0.90 7.88 1.17
N MET A 163 1.45 6.67 1.22
CA MET A 163 0.78 5.46 0.73
C MET A 163 -0.49 5.15 1.54
N ALA A 164 -0.46 5.30 2.86
CA ALA A 164 -1.65 5.10 3.70
C ALA A 164 -2.78 6.05 3.32
N ARG A 165 -2.49 7.35 3.12
CA ARG A 165 -3.50 8.33 2.68
C ARG A 165 -4.11 8.00 1.32
N LEU A 166 -3.31 7.46 0.40
CA LEU A 166 -3.78 7.12 -0.94
C LEU A 166 -4.59 5.82 -0.97
N LEU A 167 -4.17 4.80 -0.23
CA LEU A 167 -4.91 3.54 -0.14
C LEU A 167 -6.26 3.74 0.56
N GLN A 168 -6.34 4.55 1.62
CA GLN A 168 -7.61 4.89 2.27
C GLN A 168 -8.59 5.61 1.34
N ARG A 169 -8.08 6.35 0.33
CA ARG A 169 -8.92 7.00 -0.69
C ARG A 169 -9.43 6.02 -1.75
N ASN A 170 -8.64 5.01 -2.09
CA ASN A 170 -9.00 4.00 -3.09
C ASN A 170 -9.92 2.91 -2.55
N GLN A 171 -10.06 2.78 -1.22
CA GLN A 171 -11.11 1.98 -0.61
C GLN A 171 -12.47 2.66 -0.85
N GLY A 172 -13.13 2.30 -1.95
CA GLY A 172 -14.58 2.49 -2.13
C GLY A 172 -15.37 1.73 -1.04
N PRO A 173 -16.68 1.98 -0.90
CA PRO A 173 -17.45 1.60 0.29
C PRO A 173 -17.22 0.12 0.64
N ALA A 174 -16.74 -0.12 1.87
CA ALA A 174 -16.73 -1.46 2.44
C ALA A 174 -18.17 -1.96 2.44
N GLN A 175 -18.43 -3.05 1.71
CA GLN A 175 -19.74 -3.69 1.71
C GLN A 175 -20.06 -4.08 3.16
N PRO A 176 -21.14 -3.54 3.76
CA PRO A 176 -21.49 -3.91 5.12
C PRO A 176 -21.78 -5.41 5.13
N ALA A 177 -21.18 -6.11 6.09
CA ALA A 177 -21.48 -7.51 6.37
C ALA A 177 -23.01 -7.69 6.47
N PRO A 178 -23.57 -8.78 5.89
CA PRO A 178 -25.00 -9.00 5.92
C PRO A 178 -25.44 -9.07 7.40
N ALA A 179 -26.32 -8.14 7.79
CA ALA A 179 -26.89 -8.10 9.12
C ALA A 179 -27.56 -9.45 9.43
N GLU A 180 -27.09 -10.13 10.47
CA GLU A 180 -27.77 -11.30 11.02
C GLU A 180 -29.20 -10.91 11.37
N ARG A 181 -30.15 -11.56 10.70
CA ARG A 181 -31.57 -11.45 11.03
C ARG A 181 -31.80 -12.20 12.33
N PRO A 182 -32.37 -11.59 13.38
CA PRO A 182 -32.75 -12.33 14.57
C PRO A 182 -33.88 -13.30 14.22
N SER A 183 -33.63 -14.60 14.34
CA SER A 183 -34.67 -15.62 14.23
C SER A 183 -35.55 -15.57 15.48
N LEU A 184 -36.79 -15.12 15.32
CA LEU A 184 -37.85 -15.33 16.29
C LEU A 184 -38.11 -16.84 16.43
N ILE A 185 -37.82 -17.39 17.60
CA ILE A 185 -38.33 -18.69 18.03
C ILE A 185 -39.66 -18.40 18.73
N ILE A 186 -40.78 -18.88 18.17
CA ILE A 186 -42.08 -18.91 18.84
C ILE A 186 -42.43 -20.38 19.10
N PRO A 187 -42.79 -20.79 20.33
CA PRO A 187 -43.41 -22.08 20.60
C PRO A 187 -44.90 -22.12 20.21
#